data_AF-A0A7S3CPZ3-F1
#
_entry.id   AF-A0A7S3CPZ3-F1
#
_cell.length_a   1.000
_cell.length_b   1.000
_cell.length_c   1.000
_cell.angle_alpha   90.00
_cell.angle_beta   90.00
_cell.angle_gamma   90.00
#
_symmetry.space_group_name_H-M   'P 1'
#
loop_
_entity.id
_entity.type
_entity.pdbx_description
1 polymer ?
#
loop_
_entity_poly.entity_id
_entity_poly.type
_entity_poly.pdbx_seq_one_letter_code
_entity_poly.pdbx_strand_id
1 'polypeptide(L)'
;LLEVTPEMRKSQMVMMEEFRRRKNMEDYHNLMTKYQQKIGKGFKDHDLVPAQSSRAFVETINKFKTSNAERHFEPKNDEIFNPHEFHLMVLSSDSVTNVTSLNRVNHRRILIFLGNKNGLISYGKGKALEYEQAFDNAMKKARQNMVCLDQNLIMTSPRMLEGRHNDFRIRIYPQMNPNYWGNPILMEILKLSGFFHCRFTCVSR
;
A
#
# COMPACT_ATOMS: atom_id res chain seq x y z
N LEU A 1 71.60 -22.08 -8.53
CA LEU A 1 70.49 -21.97 -7.55
C LEU A 1 70.29 -20.48 -7.28
N LEU A 2 69.45 -19.81 -8.07
CA LEU A 2 69.23 -18.37 -7.93
C LEU A 2 68.38 -18.07 -6.69
N GLU A 3 68.85 -17.13 -5.87
CA GLU A 3 68.24 -16.71 -4.62
C GLU A 3 66.89 -16.01 -4.88
N VAL A 4 65.85 -16.44 -4.16
CA VAL A 4 64.52 -15.82 -4.23
C VAL A 4 64.63 -14.37 -3.75
N THR A 5 64.25 -13.42 -4.60
CA THR A 5 64.33 -11.99 -4.28
C THR A 5 63.40 -11.64 -3.11
N PRO A 6 63.76 -10.66 -2.25
CA PRO A 6 62.96 -10.29 -1.07
C PRO A 6 61.50 -9.90 -1.41
N GLU A 7 61.27 -9.36 -2.61
CA GLU A 7 59.94 -8.99 -3.09
C GLU A 7 59.07 -10.21 -3.41
N MET A 8 59.64 -11.25 -4.02
CA MET A 8 58.92 -12.50 -4.25
C MET A 8 58.52 -13.19 -2.95
N ARG A 9 59.34 -13.07 -1.89
CA ARG A 9 58.99 -13.60 -0.57
C ARG A 9 57.83 -12.83 0.07
N LYS A 10 57.76 -11.50 -0.13
CA LYS A 10 56.63 -10.67 0.33
C LYS A 10 55.34 -10.99 -0.44
N SER A 11 55.40 -11.12 -1.76
CA SER A 11 54.21 -11.45 -2.57
C SER A 11 53.65 -12.84 -2.20
N GLN A 12 54.53 -13.82 -1.97
CA GLN A 12 54.13 -15.15 -1.48
C GLN A 12 53.45 -15.07 -0.12
N MET A 13 53.97 -14.26 0.81
CA MET A 13 53.37 -14.08 2.14
C MET A 13 51.97 -13.46 2.06
N VAL A 14 51.79 -12.41 1.25
CA VAL A 14 50.49 -11.76 1.06
C VAL A 14 49.47 -12.73 0.46
N MET A 15 49.87 -13.48 -0.57
CA MET A 15 49.02 -14.51 -1.19
C MET A 15 48.67 -15.62 -0.18
N MET A 16 49.63 -16.09 0.61
CA MET A 16 49.42 -17.10 1.66
C MET A 16 48.45 -16.62 2.76
N GLU A 17 48.51 -15.34 3.12
CA GLU A 17 47.61 -14.75 4.12
C GLU A 17 46.18 -14.58 3.57
N GLU A 18 46.05 -14.18 2.31
CA GLU A 18 44.76 -14.16 1.60
C GLU A 18 44.15 -15.56 1.51
N PHE A 19 44.94 -16.58 1.14
CA PHE A 19 44.46 -17.97 1.09
C PHE A 19 44.09 -18.50 2.48
N ARG A 20 44.80 -18.12 3.54
CA ARG A 20 44.41 -18.42 4.93
C ARG A 20 43.08 -17.76 5.32
N ARG A 21 42.89 -16.48 4.97
CA ARG A 21 41.62 -15.76 5.22
C ARG A 21 40.46 -16.40 4.48
N ARG A 22 40.68 -16.83 3.23
CA ARG A 22 39.67 -17.52 2.42
C ARG A 22 39.36 -18.93 2.93
N LYS A 23 40.35 -19.68 3.43
CA LYS A 23 40.12 -21.01 4.04
C LYS A 23 39.30 -20.95 5.33
N ASN A 24 39.36 -19.83 6.06
CA ASN A 24 38.60 -19.62 7.29
C ASN A 24 37.19 -19.04 7.05
N MET A 25 36.89 -18.56 5.85
CA MET A 25 35.54 -18.16 5.44
C MET A 25 34.89 -19.36 4.75
N GLU A 26 33.70 -19.78 5.19
CA GLU A 26 32.98 -20.93 4.59
C GLU A 26 32.99 -20.83 3.05
N ASP A 27 33.37 -21.92 2.38
CA ASP A 27 33.54 -22.00 0.92
C ASP A 27 32.42 -21.27 0.18
N TYR A 28 32.79 -20.29 -0.67
CA TYR A 28 31.87 -19.57 -1.56
C TYR A 28 30.98 -20.53 -2.38
N HIS A 29 31.52 -21.71 -2.71
CA HIS A 29 30.80 -22.78 -3.38
C HIS A 29 29.64 -23.34 -2.54
N ASN A 30 29.85 -23.55 -1.23
CA ASN A 30 28.79 -24.01 -0.31
C ASN A 30 27.72 -22.94 -0.09
N LEU A 31 28.12 -21.66 -0.07
CA LEU A 31 27.19 -20.53 0.03
C LEU A 31 26.28 -20.43 -1.21
N MET A 32 26.85 -20.54 -2.41
CA MET A 32 26.09 -20.50 -3.66
C MET A 32 25.17 -21.72 -3.83
N THR A 33 25.61 -22.90 -3.40
CA THR A 33 24.78 -24.11 -3.43
C THR A 33 23.56 -23.98 -2.51
N LYS A 34 23.72 -23.40 -1.31
CA LYS A 34 22.60 -23.10 -0.40
C LYS A 34 21.63 -22.06 -0.99
N TYR A 35 22.16 -21.08 -1.71
CA TYR A 35 21.34 -20.02 -2.34
C TYR A 35 20.46 -20.59 -3.48
N GLN A 36 21.03 -21.45 -4.33
CA GLN A 36 20.29 -22.10 -5.42
C GLN A 36 19.21 -23.08 -4.90
N GLN A 37 19.49 -23.85 -3.85
CA GLN A 37 18.50 -24.74 -3.23
C GLN A 37 17.31 -23.98 -2.63
N LYS A 38 17.51 -22.73 -2.19
CA LYS A 38 16.46 -21.88 -1.61
C LYS A 38 15.54 -21.29 -2.67
N ILE A 39 16.07 -20.98 -3.86
CA ILE A 39 15.29 -20.48 -5.01
C ILE A 39 14.41 -21.60 -5.60
N GLY A 40 14.91 -22.85 -5.64
CA GLY A 40 14.17 -23.99 -6.19
C GLY A 40 13.00 -24.51 -5.35
N LYS A 41 12.86 -24.10 -4.07
CA LYS A 41 11.74 -24.49 -3.20
C LYS A 41 10.59 -23.47 -3.16
N GLY A 42 10.69 -22.36 -3.89
CA GLY A 42 9.69 -21.30 -3.89
C GLY A 42 8.64 -21.44 -4.97
N PHE A 43 8.00 -22.60 -5.14
CA PHE A 43 6.73 -22.73 -5.88
C PHE A 43 6.10 -24.08 -5.53
N LYS A 44 5.20 -24.09 -4.55
CA LYS A 44 4.01 -24.95 -4.46
C LYS A 44 3.19 -24.58 -3.21
N ASP A 45 1.89 -24.46 -3.43
CA ASP A 45 0.79 -24.58 -2.46
C ASP A 45 0.41 -23.31 -1.67
N HIS A 46 -0.33 -22.41 -2.33
CA HIS A 46 -1.36 -21.62 -1.66
C HIS A 46 -2.67 -22.40 -1.78
N ASP A 47 -3.01 -23.18 -0.75
CA ASP A 47 -4.39 -23.50 -0.39
C ASP A 47 -4.45 -23.99 1.08
N LEU A 48 -5.34 -23.36 1.85
CA LEU A 48 -5.92 -23.79 3.14
C LEU A 48 -5.05 -23.71 4.41
N VAL A 49 -5.27 -22.66 5.22
CA VAL A 49 -5.23 -22.77 6.70
C VAL A 49 -6.44 -22.03 7.31
N PRO A 50 -7.26 -22.69 8.14
CA PRO A 50 -8.45 -22.10 8.75
C PRO A 50 -8.09 -21.20 9.95
N ALA A 51 -8.99 -20.25 10.21
CA ALA A 51 -8.92 -19.25 11.27
C ALA A 51 -8.62 -19.85 12.67
N GLN A 52 -7.55 -19.38 13.31
CA GLN A 52 -7.43 -19.36 14.76
C GLN A 52 -6.91 -18.00 15.22
N SER A 53 -7.85 -17.27 15.82
CA SER A 53 -7.66 -16.03 16.57
C SER A 53 -6.59 -16.16 17.67
N SER A 54 -6.01 -15.02 18.04
CA SER A 54 -5.30 -14.73 19.31
C SER A 54 -3.78 -14.99 19.44
N ARG A 55 -3.00 -15.08 18.35
CA ARG A 55 -1.51 -15.03 18.42
C ARG A 55 -0.85 -13.74 17.87
N ALA A 56 -1.59 -12.90 17.15
CA ALA A 56 -1.01 -11.79 16.37
C ALA A 56 -0.50 -10.58 17.20
N PHE A 57 -0.87 -10.44 18.47
CA PHE A 57 -0.52 -9.24 19.25
C PHE A 57 0.85 -9.32 19.96
N VAL A 58 1.42 -10.52 20.12
CA VAL A 58 2.66 -10.71 20.92
C VAL A 58 3.92 -10.75 20.04
N GLU A 59 3.80 -10.94 18.72
CA GLU A 59 4.96 -11.06 17.82
C GLU A 59 5.57 -9.71 17.38
N THR A 60 4.88 -8.58 17.58
CA THR A 60 5.30 -7.27 17.07
C THR A 60 6.36 -6.56 17.92
N ILE A 61 6.56 -6.94 19.18
CA ILE A 61 7.41 -6.18 20.11
C ILE A 61 8.92 -6.52 19.95
N ASN A 62 9.28 -7.68 19.40
CA ASN A 62 10.67 -8.17 19.45
C ASN A 62 11.47 -8.11 18.14
N LYS A 63 11.11 -7.28 17.16
CA LYS A 63 11.74 -7.31 15.82
C LYS A 63 12.84 -6.28 15.52
N PHE A 64 13.33 -5.52 16.50
CA PHE A 64 14.45 -4.59 16.25
C PHE A 64 15.53 -4.65 17.34
N LYS A 65 16.43 -5.61 17.18
CA LYS A 65 17.82 -5.49 17.66
C LYS A 65 18.75 -5.54 16.46
N THR A 66 19.41 -4.43 16.17
CA THR A 66 20.44 -4.36 15.14
C THR A 66 21.75 -3.95 15.78
N SER A 67 22.70 -4.87 15.83
CA SER A 67 24.08 -4.65 16.26
C SER A 67 25.05 -5.09 15.17
N ASN A 68 24.77 -4.80 13.89
CA ASN A 68 25.67 -5.08 12.76
C ASN A 68 25.46 -4.08 11.62
N ALA A 69 26.56 -3.57 11.05
CA ALA A 69 26.63 -2.47 10.08
C ALA A 69 26.17 -2.79 8.64
N GLU A 70 25.60 -3.98 8.40
CA GLU A 70 25.22 -4.45 7.05
C GLU A 70 23.75 -4.91 6.96
N ARG A 71 22.85 -4.35 7.78
CA ARG A 71 21.42 -4.61 7.62
C ARG A 71 20.75 -3.44 6.92
N HIS A 72 20.66 -3.57 5.60
CA HIS A 72 19.75 -2.81 4.76
C HIS A 72 18.32 -2.93 5.33
N PHE A 73 17.67 -1.79 5.55
CA PHE A 73 16.22 -1.77 5.67
C PHE A 73 15.66 -2.13 4.30
N GLU A 74 15.32 -3.39 4.08
CA GLU A 74 14.32 -3.73 3.07
C GLU A 74 12.96 -3.56 3.74
N PRO A 75 12.18 -2.51 3.42
CA PRO A 75 10.79 -2.50 3.81
C PRO A 75 10.12 -3.69 3.12
N LYS A 76 10.01 -4.82 3.84
CA LYS A 76 9.05 -5.85 3.47
C LYS A 76 7.66 -5.24 3.63
N ASN A 77 6.92 -5.27 2.54
CA ASN A 77 5.55 -4.81 2.33
C ASN A 77 4.57 -5.19 3.46
N ASP A 78 4.63 -4.55 4.61
CA ASP A 78 3.38 -4.16 5.27
C ASP A 78 2.87 -2.97 4.47
N GLU A 79 2.18 -3.26 3.36
CA GLU A 79 1.46 -2.20 2.64
C GLU A 79 0.53 -1.54 3.67
N ILE A 80 0.68 -0.23 3.88
CA ILE A 80 -0.23 0.59 4.71
C ILE A 80 -1.70 0.38 4.25
N PHE A 81 -1.86 -0.05 3.00
CA PHE A 81 -3.12 -0.42 2.40
C PHE A 81 -3.31 -1.95 2.41
N ASN A 82 -4.11 -2.47 3.34
CA ASN A 82 -4.58 -3.85 3.29
C ASN A 82 -5.89 -3.93 2.49
N PRO A 83 -5.94 -4.46 1.26
CA PRO A 83 -7.13 -4.45 0.42
C PRO A 83 -8.37 -5.11 1.06
N HIS A 84 -8.17 -6.05 1.99
CA HIS A 84 -9.27 -6.76 2.65
C HIS A 84 -10.03 -5.90 3.67
N GLU A 85 -9.42 -4.83 4.16
CA GLU A 85 -10.02 -3.94 5.16
C GLU A 85 -10.80 -2.77 4.53
N PHE A 86 -10.61 -2.53 3.24
CA PHE A 86 -11.28 -1.44 2.54
C PHE A 86 -12.48 -1.94 1.75
N HIS A 87 -13.56 -1.16 1.83
CA HIS A 87 -14.65 -1.26 0.89
C HIS A 87 -14.41 -0.31 -0.27
N LEU A 88 -14.59 -0.82 -1.49
CA LEU A 88 -14.51 -0.05 -2.72
C LEU A 88 -15.92 0.31 -3.20
N MET A 89 -16.11 1.57 -3.54
CA MET A 89 -17.33 2.10 -4.15
C MET A 89 -16.97 2.78 -5.47
N VAL A 90 -17.64 2.38 -6.56
CA VAL A 90 -17.52 3.05 -7.86
C VAL A 90 -18.51 4.21 -7.90
N LEU A 91 -18.01 5.44 -8.01
CA LEU A 91 -18.85 6.65 -8.00
C LEU A 91 -19.39 6.99 -9.40
N SER A 92 -18.53 6.92 -10.42
CA SER A 92 -18.93 7.19 -11.80
C SER A 92 -18.04 6.46 -12.79
N SER A 93 -18.62 6.14 -13.94
CA SER A 93 -17.94 5.58 -15.10
C SER A 93 -18.38 6.32 -16.36
N ASP A 94 -17.44 6.97 -17.03
CA ASP A 94 -17.70 7.78 -18.21
C ASP A 94 -16.83 7.33 -19.39
N SER A 95 -17.22 7.75 -20.60
CA SER A 95 -16.32 7.78 -21.74
C SER A 95 -16.16 9.22 -22.24
N VAL A 96 -14.92 9.59 -22.56
CA VAL A 96 -14.58 10.88 -23.17
C VAL A 96 -13.95 10.63 -24.53
N THR A 97 -14.29 11.47 -25.49
CA THR A 97 -13.82 11.32 -26.87
C THR A 97 -12.82 12.43 -27.19
N ASN A 98 -11.69 12.06 -27.80
CA ASN A 98 -10.76 13.01 -28.39
C ASN A 98 -10.94 12.97 -29.90
N VAL A 99 -11.35 14.08 -30.50
CA VAL A 99 -11.62 14.18 -31.93
C VAL A 99 -10.33 14.62 -32.63
N THR A 100 -9.76 13.73 -33.44
CA THR A 100 -8.64 14.07 -34.33
C THR A 100 -9.14 14.24 -35.75
N SER A 101 -8.28 14.73 -36.66
CA SER A 101 -8.63 14.88 -38.08
C SER A 101 -9.01 13.55 -38.74
N LEU A 102 -8.38 12.45 -38.33
CA LEU A 102 -8.60 11.12 -38.91
C LEU A 102 -9.69 10.33 -38.17
N ASN A 103 -9.65 10.29 -36.83
CA ASN A 103 -10.53 9.44 -36.05
C ASN A 103 -10.90 10.04 -34.69
N ARG A 104 -11.97 9.51 -34.08
CA ARG A 104 -12.35 9.78 -32.70
C ARG A 104 -11.79 8.68 -31.80
N VAL A 105 -10.93 9.04 -30.85
CA VAL A 105 -10.36 8.11 -29.88
C VAL A 105 -11.12 8.23 -28.57
N ASN A 106 -11.73 7.14 -28.13
CA ASN A 106 -12.48 7.09 -26.89
C ASN A 106 -11.56 6.65 -25.73
N HIS A 107 -11.58 7.41 -24.65
CA HIS A 107 -11.00 7.03 -23.38
C HIS A 107 -12.10 6.75 -22.37
N ARG A 108 -11.88 5.78 -21.50
CA ARG A 108 -12.75 5.46 -20.37
C ARG A 108 -12.21 6.13 -19.12
N ARG A 109 -13.10 6.70 -18.31
CA ARG A 109 -12.79 7.30 -17.02
C ARG A 109 -13.57 6.60 -15.93
N ILE A 110 -12.94 6.39 -14.79
CA ILE A 110 -13.56 5.82 -13.60
C ILE A 110 -13.19 6.67 -12.40
N LEU A 111 -14.17 6.94 -11.55
CA LEU A 111 -13.96 7.52 -10.23
C LEU A 111 -14.31 6.46 -9.18
N ILE A 112 -13.36 6.15 -8.31
CA ILE A 112 -13.56 5.23 -7.18
C ILE A 112 -13.36 5.96 -5.85
N PHE A 113 -14.04 5.45 -4.83
CA PHE A 113 -13.89 5.81 -3.44
C PHE A 113 -13.56 4.56 -2.62
N LEU A 114 -12.67 4.68 -1.64
CA LEU A 114 -12.33 3.61 -0.71
C LEU A 114 -12.45 4.11 0.72
N GLY A 115 -12.93 3.24 1.61
CA GLY A 115 -12.98 3.52 3.04
C GLY A 115 -13.00 2.26 3.89
N ASN A 116 -12.36 2.33 5.06
CA ASN A 116 -12.28 1.22 6.03
C ASN A 116 -13.24 1.36 7.22
N LYS A 117 -14.20 2.30 7.17
CA LYS A 117 -15.15 2.64 8.26
C LYS A 117 -14.52 3.16 9.56
N ASN A 118 -13.18 3.26 9.63
CA ASN A 118 -12.43 3.67 10.82
C ASN A 118 -11.71 5.00 10.59
N GLY A 119 -12.22 5.86 9.71
CA GLY A 119 -11.62 7.15 9.40
C GLY A 119 -10.55 7.15 8.31
N LEU A 120 -10.14 6.01 7.77
CA LEU A 120 -9.21 5.98 6.64
C LEU A 120 -10.00 5.95 5.33
N ILE A 121 -9.85 6.99 4.53
CA ILE A 121 -10.55 7.15 3.26
C ILE A 121 -9.59 7.48 2.13
N SER A 122 -10.02 7.21 0.90
CA SER A 122 -9.31 7.63 -0.29
C SER A 122 -10.23 7.74 -1.49
N TYR A 123 -9.79 8.46 -2.52
CA TYR A 123 -10.43 8.50 -3.82
C TYR A 123 -9.41 8.38 -4.95
N GLY A 124 -9.83 7.74 -6.03
CA GLY A 124 -8.99 7.43 -7.18
C GLY A 124 -9.64 7.86 -8.49
N LYS A 125 -8.87 8.55 -9.36
CA LYS A 125 -9.31 8.96 -10.70
C LYS A 125 -8.53 8.23 -11.79
N GLY A 126 -9.20 7.33 -12.48
CA GLY A 126 -8.65 6.53 -13.57
C GLY A 126 -9.02 7.08 -14.94
N LYS A 127 -8.08 7.01 -15.89
CA LYS A 127 -8.32 7.22 -17.32
C LYS A 127 -7.47 6.25 -18.12
N ALA A 128 -8.05 5.52 -19.06
CA ALA A 128 -7.35 4.63 -19.98
C ALA A 128 -8.16 4.43 -21.27
N LEU A 129 -7.71 3.53 -22.15
CA LEU A 129 -8.48 3.13 -23.34
C LEU A 129 -9.64 2.19 -22.97
N GLU A 130 -9.39 1.31 -21.99
CA GLU A 130 -10.32 0.29 -21.50
C GLU A 130 -10.70 0.54 -20.04
N TYR A 131 -11.83 -0.01 -19.59
CA TYR A 131 -12.30 0.17 -18.21
C TYR A 131 -11.40 -0.52 -17.18
N GLU A 132 -10.87 -1.71 -17.47
CA GLU A 132 -9.98 -2.45 -16.56
C GLU A 132 -8.70 -1.67 -16.27
N GLN A 133 -8.03 -1.20 -17.32
CA GLN A 133 -6.83 -0.37 -17.19
C GLN A 133 -7.13 0.96 -16.48
N ALA A 134 -8.31 1.55 -16.71
CA ALA A 134 -8.73 2.76 -16.01
C ALA A 134 -8.93 2.49 -14.52
N PHE A 135 -9.49 1.34 -14.16
CA PHE A 135 -9.69 0.91 -12.79
C PHE A 135 -8.35 0.71 -12.07
N ASP A 136 -7.39 0.01 -12.68
CA ASP A 136 -6.04 -0.16 -12.11
C ASP A 136 -5.34 1.18 -11.86
N ASN A 137 -5.48 2.12 -12.80
CA ASN A 137 -4.94 3.46 -12.66
C ASN A 137 -5.65 4.25 -11.54
N ALA A 138 -6.97 4.08 -11.38
CA ALA A 138 -7.71 4.68 -10.28
C ALA A 138 -7.25 4.11 -8.93
N MET A 139 -7.04 2.80 -8.85
CA MET A 139 -6.60 2.10 -7.65
C MET A 139 -5.18 2.50 -7.23
N LYS A 140 -4.26 2.65 -8.18
CA LYS A 140 -2.91 3.18 -7.93
C LYS A 140 -2.96 4.58 -7.30
N LYS A 141 -3.79 5.48 -7.83
CA LYS A 141 -3.95 6.83 -7.27
C LYS A 141 -4.66 6.83 -5.92
N ALA A 142 -5.63 5.95 -5.72
CA ALA A 142 -6.28 5.78 -4.43
C ALA A 142 -5.28 5.39 -3.34
N ARG A 143 -4.36 4.45 -3.60
CA ARG A 143 -3.32 4.11 -2.62
C ARG A 143 -2.41 5.29 -2.27
N GLN A 144 -2.16 6.19 -3.22
CA GLN A 144 -1.35 7.39 -3.01
C GLN A 144 -2.10 8.51 -2.26
N ASN A 145 -3.42 8.62 -2.47
CA ASN A 145 -4.27 9.69 -1.95
C ASN A 145 -4.97 9.33 -0.63
N MET A 146 -4.43 8.39 0.15
CA MET A 146 -5.04 7.99 1.42
C MET A 146 -4.98 9.13 2.43
N VAL A 147 -6.10 9.35 3.12
CA VAL A 147 -6.25 10.37 4.15
C VAL A 147 -6.86 9.75 5.40
N CYS A 148 -6.20 9.97 6.54
CA CYS A 148 -6.74 9.64 7.84
C CYS A 148 -7.58 10.81 8.34
N LEU A 149 -8.84 10.55 8.66
CA LEU A 149 -9.75 11.52 9.28
C LEU A 149 -9.56 11.49 10.79
N ASP A 150 -9.42 12.67 11.38
CA ASP A 150 -9.44 12.83 12.83
C ASP A 150 -10.87 12.65 13.34
N GLN A 151 -11.16 11.46 13.88
CA GLN A 151 -12.49 11.08 14.36
C GLN A 151 -12.40 10.58 15.80
N ASN A 152 -13.32 11.06 16.63
CA ASN A 152 -13.51 10.52 17.97
C ASN A 152 -14.59 9.42 17.94
N LEU A 153 -14.31 8.30 18.60
CA LEU A 153 -15.23 7.16 18.70
C LEU A 153 -16.55 7.52 19.41
N ILE A 154 -16.50 8.45 20.38
CA ILE A 154 -17.67 8.88 21.16
C ILE A 154 -18.58 9.80 20.33
N MET A 155 -18.00 10.74 19.59
CA MET A 155 -18.74 11.71 18.78
C MET A 155 -17.92 12.07 17.54
N THR A 156 -18.32 11.51 16.40
CA THR A 156 -17.56 11.61 15.14
C THR A 156 -17.64 13.01 14.53
N SER A 157 -18.76 13.72 14.72
CA SER A 157 -18.93 15.11 14.30
C SER A 157 -19.23 15.98 15.52
N PRO A 158 -18.26 16.73 16.07
CA PRO A 158 -18.49 17.57 17.25
C PRO A 158 -19.13 18.91 16.90
N ARG A 159 -18.89 19.42 15.69
CA ARG A 159 -19.35 20.73 15.20
C ARG A 159 -19.96 20.59 13.82
N MET A 160 -20.76 21.59 13.44
CA MET A 160 -21.23 21.69 12.06
C MET A 160 -20.06 21.85 11.09
N LEU A 161 -20.04 21.04 10.04
CA LEU A 161 -19.05 21.10 8.97
C LEU A 161 -19.74 21.55 7.69
N GLU A 162 -19.12 22.46 6.96
CA GLU A 162 -19.58 22.90 5.64
C GLU A 162 -18.46 22.71 4.62
N GLY A 163 -18.76 22.01 3.54
CA GLY A 163 -17.89 21.83 2.39
C GLY A 163 -18.56 22.36 1.14
N ARG A 164 -17.82 23.17 0.37
CA ARG A 164 -18.28 23.68 -0.93
C ARG A 164 -17.31 23.26 -2.02
N HIS A 165 -17.85 22.71 -3.09
CA HIS A 165 -17.14 22.50 -4.34
C HIS A 165 -18.00 23.00 -5.50
N ASN A 166 -17.54 24.05 -6.19
CA ASN A 166 -18.31 24.76 -7.23
C ASN A 166 -19.71 25.16 -6.71
N ASP A 167 -20.76 24.66 -7.35
CA ASP A 167 -22.18 24.90 -7.01
C ASP A 167 -22.78 23.81 -6.12
N PHE A 168 -21.96 22.87 -5.67
CA PHE A 168 -22.36 21.83 -4.73
C PHE A 168 -21.91 22.18 -3.31
N ARG A 169 -22.85 22.17 -2.37
CA ARG A 169 -22.59 22.39 -0.94
C ARG A 169 -23.09 21.20 -0.13
N ILE A 170 -22.23 20.72 0.77
CA ILE A 170 -22.57 19.70 1.76
C ILE A 170 -22.47 20.35 3.13
N ARG A 171 -23.52 20.17 3.92
CA ARG A 171 -23.53 20.56 5.34
C ARG A 171 -23.73 19.32 6.17
N ILE A 172 -22.84 19.10 7.13
CA ILE A 172 -22.90 18.01 8.11
C ILE A 172 -23.21 18.64 9.45
N TYR A 173 -24.31 18.21 10.05
CA TYR A 173 -24.76 18.62 11.37
C TYR A 173 -24.49 17.49 12.37
N PRO A 174 -23.99 17.81 13.57
CA PRO A 174 -23.83 16.83 14.63
C PRO A 174 -25.21 16.31 15.07
N GLN A 175 -25.36 14.99 15.16
CA GLN A 175 -26.55 14.34 15.73
C GLN A 175 -26.15 13.09 16.51
N MET A 176 -26.80 12.83 17.65
CA MET A 176 -26.53 11.65 18.46
C MET A 176 -26.95 10.37 17.72
N ASN A 177 -28.12 10.39 17.08
CA ASN A 177 -28.57 9.31 16.22
C ASN A 177 -28.20 9.62 14.77
N PRO A 178 -27.71 8.63 14.00
CA PRO A 178 -27.38 8.82 12.60
C PRO A 178 -28.63 9.15 11.79
N ASN A 179 -28.55 10.16 10.94
CA ASN A 179 -29.61 10.43 9.96
C ASN A 179 -29.00 10.63 8.57
N TYR A 180 -29.04 9.54 7.79
CA TYR A 180 -28.50 9.53 6.43
C TYR A 180 -29.55 9.80 5.34
N TRP A 181 -30.68 10.42 5.69
CA TRP A 181 -31.73 10.69 4.71
C TRP A 181 -31.26 11.71 3.65
N GLY A 182 -31.33 11.33 2.37
CA GLY A 182 -30.92 12.20 1.26
C GLY A 182 -30.28 11.41 0.13
N ASN A 183 -29.13 11.87 -0.34
CA ASN A 183 -28.40 11.23 -1.44
C ASN A 183 -27.77 9.89 -0.97
N PRO A 184 -28.10 8.75 -1.60
CA PRO A 184 -27.61 7.43 -1.19
C PRO A 184 -26.09 7.29 -1.34
N ILE A 185 -25.48 7.98 -2.33
CA ILE A 185 -24.03 7.96 -2.55
C ILE A 185 -23.30 8.60 -1.37
N LEU A 186 -23.79 9.76 -0.91
CA LEU A 186 -23.19 10.45 0.22
C LEU A 186 -23.44 9.72 1.54
N MET A 187 -24.59 9.07 1.70
CA MET A 187 -24.81 8.13 2.80
C MET A 187 -23.72 7.05 2.83
N GLU A 188 -23.45 6.42 1.69
CA GLU A 188 -22.47 5.34 1.62
C GLU A 188 -21.05 5.84 1.89
N ILE A 189 -20.67 6.98 1.32
CA ILE A 189 -19.39 7.65 1.62
C ILE A 189 -19.25 7.93 3.12
N LEU A 190 -20.27 8.49 3.77
CA LEU A 190 -20.24 8.79 5.21
C LEU A 190 -20.11 7.51 6.04
N LYS A 191 -20.86 6.46 5.72
CA LYS A 191 -20.74 5.15 6.37
C LYS A 191 -19.35 4.55 6.21
N LEU A 192 -18.80 4.57 4.99
CA LEU A 192 -17.46 4.05 4.70
C LEU A 192 -16.34 4.89 5.31
N SER A 193 -16.60 6.16 5.59
CA SER A 193 -15.67 7.03 6.32
C SER A 193 -15.66 6.79 7.83
N GLY A 194 -16.69 6.14 8.39
CA GLY A 194 -16.85 5.98 9.85
C GLY A 194 -17.65 7.09 10.53
N PHE A 195 -18.17 8.06 9.77
CA PHE A 195 -19.01 9.12 10.32
C PHE A 195 -20.40 8.61 10.69
N PHE A 196 -20.61 8.36 11.99
CA PHE A 196 -21.90 7.87 12.52
C PHE A 196 -22.80 8.98 13.07
N HIS A 197 -22.24 9.86 13.89
CA HIS A 197 -22.98 10.86 14.67
C HIS A 197 -23.29 12.12 13.85
N CYS A 198 -24.01 11.97 12.74
CA CYS A 198 -24.28 13.10 11.87
C CYS A 198 -25.60 13.01 11.08
N ARG A 199 -26.06 14.18 10.66
CA ARG A 199 -27.05 14.40 9.60
C ARG A 199 -26.41 15.21 8.50
N PHE A 200 -26.67 14.90 7.24
CA PHE A 200 -26.19 15.70 6.13
C PHE A 200 -27.32 16.40 5.36
N THR A 201 -26.98 17.48 4.67
CA THR A 201 -27.86 18.17 3.73
C THR A 201 -27.05 18.55 2.51
N CYS A 202 -27.60 18.29 1.34
CA CYS A 202 -26.97 18.64 0.06
C CYS A 202 -27.75 19.79 -0.56
N VAL A 203 -27.03 20.80 -1.01
CA VAL A 203 -27.60 21.91 -1.78
C VAL A 203 -26.81 21.97 -3.08
N SER A 204 -27.45 21.59 -4.18
CA SER A 204 -26.96 21.81 -5.54
C SER A 204 -27.82 22.89 -6.19
N ARG A 205 -27.20 23.91 -6.75
CA ARG A 205 -27.90 24.91 -7.56
C ARG A 205 -27.86 24.53 -9.04
#